data_AF-A0A9D3BPZ5-F1
#
_entry.id   AF-A0A9D3BPZ5-F1
#
_cell.length_a   1.000
_cell.length_b   1.000
_cell.length_c   1.000
_cell.angle_alpha   90.00
_cell.angle_beta   90.00
_cell.angle_gamma   90.00
#
_symmetry.space_group_name_H-M   'P 1'
#
loop_
_entity.id
_entity.type
_entity.pdbx_description
1 polymer ?
#
loop_
_entity_poly.entity_id
_entity_poly.type
_entity_poly.pdbx_seq_one_letter_code
_entity_poly.pdbx_strand_id
1 'polypeptide(L)'
;MPIPPPPPPPPPPGPPPPPTFSQANTTPPKLSSSEAKGRGALLSDICKGARLKKVNDVNDRSAPVLEKSAVGGVGGGGGGGGFGSGGPVAMGGLFQGGVPKLRPVGGKIFL
;
A
#
# COMPACT_ATOMS: atom_id res chain seq x y z
N MET A 1 49.31 -36.87 23.90
CA MET A 1 49.08 -36.04 22.70
C MET A 1 48.10 -34.94 23.09
N PRO A 2 48.31 -33.67 22.71
CA PRO A 2 47.35 -32.61 22.98
C PRO A 2 46.02 -32.88 22.27
N ILE A 3 44.90 -32.60 22.94
CA ILE A 3 43.55 -32.75 22.39
C ILE A 3 43.34 -31.63 21.36
N PRO A 4 42.87 -31.93 20.13
CA PRO A 4 42.58 -30.89 19.15
C PRO A 4 41.47 -29.95 19.65
N PRO A 5 41.56 -28.64 19.34
CA PRO A 5 40.52 -27.71 19.72
C PRO A 5 39.16 -28.13 19.12
N PRO A 6 38.04 -27.91 19.83
CA PRO A 6 36.73 -28.24 19.31
C PRO A 6 36.44 -27.45 18.02
N PRO A 7 35.67 -28.03 17.08
CA PRO A 7 35.28 -27.33 15.87
C PRO A 7 34.45 -26.07 16.21
N PRO A 8 34.54 -25.01 15.39
CA PRO A 8 33.75 -23.81 15.60
C PRO A 8 32.26 -24.13 15.57
N PRO A 9 31.44 -23.41 16.35
CA PRO A 9 29.99 -23.57 16.31
C PRO A 9 29.47 -23.26 14.89
N PRO A 10 28.41 -23.96 14.44
CA PRO A 10 27.80 -23.67 13.15
C PRO A 10 27.31 -22.21 13.12
N PRO A 11 27.33 -21.56 11.94
CA PRO A 11 26.76 -20.23 11.79
C PRO A 11 25.28 -20.24 12.19
N PRO A 12 24.78 -19.17 12.82
CA PRO A 12 23.38 -19.08 13.17
C PRO A 12 22.50 -19.16 11.91
N PRO A 13 21.30 -19.75 12.00
CA PRO A 13 20.35 -19.74 10.89
C PRO A 13 20.10 -18.31 10.41
N GLY A 14 20.01 -18.12 9.09
CA GLY A 14 19.68 -16.82 8.50
C GLY A 14 18.30 -16.33 8.95
N PRO A 15 18.02 -15.02 8.83
CA PRO A 15 16.72 -14.45 9.18
C PRO A 15 15.61 -15.14 8.36
N PRO A 16 14.40 -15.28 8.93
CA PRO A 16 13.27 -15.84 8.20
C PRO A 16 12.97 -15.00 6.95
N PRO A 17 12.49 -15.61 5.86
CA PRO A 17 12.10 -14.88 4.66
C PRO A 17 11.01 -13.85 5.00
N PRO A 18 11.00 -12.69 4.33
CA PRO A 18 9.98 -11.67 4.56
C PRO A 18 8.58 -12.24 4.27
N PRO A 19 7.55 -11.83 5.02
CA PRO A 19 6.18 -12.22 4.75
C PRO A 19 5.76 -11.72 3.36
N THR A 20 5.34 -12.64 2.49
CA THR A 20 4.77 -12.31 1.19
C THR A 20 3.29 -11.98 1.36
N PHE A 21 2.81 -10.90 0.73
CA PHE A 21 1.38 -10.58 0.63
C PHE A 21 0.66 -11.66 -0.20
N SER A 22 0.33 -12.77 0.47
CA SER A 22 -0.23 -13.98 -0.12
C SER A 22 -1.75 -13.86 -0.24
N GLN A 23 -2.20 -12.94 -1.09
CA GLN A 23 -3.54 -13.03 -1.71
C GLN A 23 -3.47 -12.83 -3.23
N ALA A 24 -2.29 -13.00 -3.81
CA ALA A 24 -2.15 -13.25 -5.24
C ALA A 24 -1.95 -14.75 -5.45
N ASN A 25 -2.62 -15.34 -6.44
CA ASN A 25 -2.31 -16.66 -6.94
C ASN A 25 -0.87 -16.64 -7.51
N THR A 26 0.12 -16.94 -6.67
CA THR A 26 1.54 -16.93 -7.02
C THR A 26 1.98 -18.23 -7.68
N THR A 27 1.12 -19.24 -7.74
CA THR A 27 1.40 -20.45 -8.51
C THR A 27 1.17 -20.17 -10.00
N PRO A 28 2.12 -20.53 -10.88
CA PRO A 28 1.90 -20.44 -12.31
C PRO A 28 0.58 -21.14 -12.67
N PRO A 29 -0.33 -20.49 -13.43
CA PRO A 29 -1.59 -21.10 -13.80
C PRO A 29 -1.31 -22.41 -14.53
N LYS A 30 -1.88 -23.52 -14.05
CA LYS A 30 -1.76 -24.83 -14.70
C LYS A 30 -2.67 -24.84 -15.91
N LEU A 31 -2.10 -24.52 -17.07
CA LEU A 31 -2.83 -24.51 -18.33
C LEU A 31 -2.84 -25.90 -18.94
N SER A 32 -3.99 -26.31 -19.47
CA SER A 32 -4.05 -27.44 -20.39
C SER A 32 -3.33 -27.12 -21.71
N SER A 33 -2.99 -28.15 -22.49
CA SER A 33 -2.27 -27.99 -23.78
C SER A 33 -3.05 -27.10 -24.77
N SER A 34 -4.38 -27.17 -24.77
CA SER A 34 -5.24 -26.33 -25.62
C SER A 34 -5.20 -24.85 -25.20
N GLU A 35 -5.26 -24.57 -23.90
CA GLU A 35 -5.21 -23.20 -23.37
C GLU A 35 -3.83 -22.54 -23.59
N ALA A 36 -2.75 -23.32 -23.44
CA ALA A 36 -1.39 -22.84 -23.67
C ALA A 36 -1.20 -22.34 -25.13
N LYS A 37 -1.80 -23.02 -26.10
CA LYS A 37 -1.72 -22.65 -27.53
C LYS A 37 -2.40 -21.31 -27.84
N GLY A 38 -3.54 -21.03 -27.22
CA GLY A 38 -4.28 -19.77 -27.42
C GLY A 38 -3.78 -18.61 -26.57
N ARG A 39 -3.14 -18.89 -25.43
CA ARG A 39 -2.73 -17.87 -24.46
C ARG A 39 -1.69 -16.90 -25.01
N GLY A 40 -0.72 -17.37 -25.81
CA GLY A 40 0.34 -16.50 -26.34
C GLY A 40 -0.22 -15.35 -27.20
N ALA A 41 -1.18 -15.67 -28.08
CA ALA A 41 -1.88 -14.67 -28.89
C ALA A 41 -2.71 -13.71 -28.02
N LEU A 42 -3.48 -14.26 -27.07
CA LEU A 42 -4.27 -13.46 -26.13
C LEU A 42 -3.42 -12.47 -25.34
N LEU A 43 -2.29 -12.92 -24.77
CA LEU A 43 -1.37 -12.06 -24.02
C LEU A 43 -0.79 -10.97 -24.92
N SER A 44 -0.44 -11.31 -26.17
CA SER A 44 0.04 -10.33 -27.14
C SER A 44 -1.01 -9.26 -27.45
N ASP A 45 -2.27 -9.64 -27.60
CA ASP A 45 -3.36 -8.70 -27.86
C ASP A 45 -3.70 -7.85 -26.63
N ILE A 46 -3.57 -8.39 -25.40
CA ILE A 46 -3.65 -7.61 -24.17
C ILE A 46 -2.54 -6.55 -24.11
N CYS A 47 -1.30 -6.91 -24.46
CA CYS A 47 -0.18 -5.97 -24.51
C CYS A 47 -0.37 -4.87 -25.57
N LYS A 48 -0.99 -5.20 -26.70
CA LYS A 48 -1.36 -4.20 -27.72
C LYS A 48 -2.49 -3.27 -27.26
N GLY A 49 -3.37 -3.77 -26.40
CA GLY A 49 -4.56 -3.08 -25.93
C GLY A 49 -5.69 -3.06 -26.95
N ALA A 50 -6.89 -2.68 -26.50
CA ALA A 50 -8.08 -2.57 -27.34
C ALA A 50 -8.77 -1.21 -27.14
N ARG A 51 -9.30 -0.64 -28.22
CA ARG A 51 -10.11 0.57 -28.15
C ARG A 51 -11.55 0.19 -27.81
N LEU A 52 -11.99 0.57 -26.62
CA LEU A 52 -13.36 0.37 -26.17
C LEU A 52 -14.25 1.54 -26.61
N LYS A 53 -15.54 1.27 -26.81
CA LYS A 53 -16.53 2.31 -27.10
C LYS A 53 -16.78 3.15 -25.85
N LYS A 54 -17.07 4.44 -26.02
CA LYS A 54 -17.46 5.30 -24.91
C LYS A 54 -18.85 4.88 -24.43
N VAL A 55 -18.95 4.58 -23.14
CA VAL A 55 -20.22 4.47 -22.45
C VAL A 55 -20.64 5.87 -22.03
N ASN A 56 -21.86 6.28 -22.39
CA ASN A 56 -22.38 7.60 -22.06
C ASN A 56 -22.79 7.69 -20.59
N ASP A 57 -23.39 6.63 -20.05
CA ASP A 57 -23.92 6.58 -18.69
C ASP A 57 -23.16 5.56 -17.85
N VAL A 58 -22.48 6.02 -16.80
CA VAL A 58 -21.82 5.16 -15.80
C VAL A 58 -22.55 5.31 -14.47
N ASN A 59 -23.17 4.23 -14.00
CA ASN A 59 -23.86 4.20 -12.71
C ASN A 59 -22.91 3.74 -11.58
N ASP A 60 -22.02 4.64 -11.18
CA ASP A 60 -21.10 4.39 -10.06
C ASP A 60 -21.76 4.73 -8.71
N ARG A 61 -21.95 3.71 -7.86
CA ARG A 61 -22.52 3.84 -6.50
C ARG A 61 -21.48 3.56 -5.41
N SER A 62 -20.19 3.70 -5.72
CA SER A 62 -19.10 3.48 -4.77
C SER A 62 -18.88 4.63 -3.78
N ALA A 63 -19.58 5.76 -3.96
CA ALA A 63 -19.48 6.90 -3.07
C ALA A 63 -19.92 6.55 -1.63
N PRO A 64 -19.23 7.06 -0.59
CA PRO A 64 -19.61 6.81 0.79
C PRO A 64 -20.96 7.46 1.12
N VAL A 65 -21.80 6.75 1.88
CA VAL A 65 -23.07 7.29 2.38
C VAL A 65 -22.81 8.06 3.66
N LEU A 66 -22.93 9.39 3.61
CA LEU A 66 -22.89 10.24 4.79
C LEU A 66 -24.33 10.48 5.25
N GLU A 67 -24.73 9.83 6.34
CA GLU A 67 -25.97 10.21 7.02
C GLU A 67 -25.81 11.62 7.57
N LYS A 68 -26.69 12.55 7.17
CA LYS A 68 -26.67 13.91 7.71
C LYS A 68 -27.14 13.86 9.16
N SER A 69 -26.21 13.82 10.10
CA SER A 69 -26.52 14.10 11.50
C SER A 69 -27.12 15.51 11.57
N ALA A 70 -28.32 15.59 12.11
CA ALA A 70 -29.07 16.83 12.24
C ALA A 70 -28.35 17.80 13.18
N VAL A 71 -27.51 18.66 12.64
CA VAL A 71 -27.12 19.90 13.30
C VAL A 71 -27.02 21.03 12.26
N GLY A 72 -27.91 22.01 12.42
CA GLY A 72 -27.78 23.40 11.97
C GLY A 72 -27.33 23.67 10.54
N GLY A 73 -28.26 24.15 9.71
CA GLY A 73 -28.05 24.43 8.29
C GLY A 73 -27.04 25.55 7.95
N VAL A 74 -26.43 25.37 6.78
CA VAL A 74 -26.15 26.37 5.74
C VAL A 74 -25.79 25.49 4.52
N GLY A 75 -26.47 25.53 3.38
CA GLY A 75 -26.73 26.70 2.56
C GLY A 75 -25.62 26.76 1.50
N GLY A 76 -26.00 26.59 0.23
CA GLY A 76 -25.30 27.18 -0.90
C GLY A 76 -24.00 26.50 -1.35
N GLY A 77 -23.89 26.31 -2.67
CA GLY A 77 -22.61 26.10 -3.31
C GLY A 77 -21.73 27.36 -3.29
N GLY A 78 -20.46 27.13 -3.58
CA GLY A 78 -19.56 28.13 -4.19
C GLY A 78 -18.79 29.03 -3.23
N GLY A 79 -17.53 29.28 -3.59
CA GLY A 79 -16.79 30.47 -3.18
C GLY A 79 -15.54 30.19 -2.38
N GLY A 80 -14.39 30.24 -3.05
CA GLY A 80 -13.08 30.22 -2.40
C GLY A 80 -12.77 31.49 -1.62
N GLY A 81 -11.66 31.45 -0.89
CA GLY A 81 -11.04 32.61 -0.27
C GLY A 81 -10.36 32.25 1.04
N GLY A 82 -9.03 32.23 1.04
CA GLY A 82 -8.25 32.17 2.28
C GLY A 82 -6.92 31.45 2.16
N PHE A 83 -6.04 31.90 1.28
CA PHE A 83 -4.60 31.66 1.47
C PHE A 83 -4.14 32.50 2.66
N GLY A 84 -4.34 31.95 3.86
CA GLY A 84 -3.92 32.53 5.13
C GLY A 84 -2.91 31.61 5.79
N SER A 85 -1.63 31.97 5.65
CA SER A 85 -0.53 31.70 6.60
C SER A 85 -0.43 30.30 7.25
N GLY A 86 0.46 29.48 6.72
CA GLY A 86 1.42 28.69 7.49
C GLY A 86 0.88 27.74 8.58
N GLY A 87 0.47 26.54 8.18
CA GLY A 87 0.34 25.37 9.07
C GLY A 87 -0.30 24.19 8.35
N PRO A 88 0.19 22.94 8.52
CA PRO A 88 -0.37 21.80 7.82
C PRO A 88 -1.82 21.55 8.29
N VAL A 89 -2.71 21.47 7.30
CA VAL A 89 -4.11 21.09 7.42
C VAL A 89 -4.27 19.89 8.37
N ALA A 90 -4.94 20.11 9.50
CA ALA A 90 -5.14 19.09 10.52
C ALA A 90 -6.17 18.06 10.02
N MET A 91 -5.66 16.92 9.52
CA MET A 91 -6.39 15.66 9.48
C MET A 91 -6.95 15.42 10.90
N GLY A 92 -8.27 15.35 11.02
CA GLY A 92 -9.03 15.72 12.21
C GLY A 92 -8.47 15.22 13.55
N GLY A 93 -8.35 16.12 14.54
CA GLY A 93 -8.12 15.85 15.97
C GLY A 93 -6.81 15.16 16.39
N LEU A 94 -6.14 14.45 15.49
CA LEU A 94 -5.05 13.51 15.79
C LEU A 94 -3.79 14.16 16.37
N PHE A 95 -3.58 15.45 16.13
CA PHE A 95 -2.43 16.22 16.64
C PHE A 95 -2.84 17.39 17.53
N GLN A 96 -4.10 17.44 17.98
CA GLN A 96 -4.59 18.56 18.80
C GLN A 96 -3.86 18.64 20.16
N GLY A 97 -3.25 17.55 20.62
CA GLY A 97 -2.37 17.49 21.80
C GLY A 97 -0.87 17.60 21.51
N GLY A 98 -0.46 17.88 20.27
CA GLY A 98 0.95 17.90 19.85
C GLY A 98 1.55 16.52 19.58
N VAL A 99 2.64 16.48 18.80
CA VAL A 99 3.36 15.24 18.49
C VAL A 99 4.21 14.79 19.70
N PRO A 100 4.11 13.52 20.15
CA PRO A 100 4.94 13.01 21.24
C PRO A 100 6.43 13.13 20.92
N LYS A 101 7.20 13.79 21.80
CA LYS A 101 8.64 13.98 21.58
C LYS A 101 9.40 12.72 21.97
N LEU A 102 9.99 12.07 20.97
CA LEU A 102 10.82 10.88 21.17
C LEU A 102 12.16 11.24 21.84
N ARG A 103 12.68 10.34 22.66
CA ARG A 103 14.04 10.48 23.19
C ARG A 103 15.06 10.16 22.08
N PRO A 104 16.18 10.90 21.98
CA PRO A 104 17.22 10.62 20.99
C PRO A 104 17.75 9.19 21.15
N VAL A 105 17.88 8.46 20.04
CA VAL A 105 18.49 7.12 20.03
C VAL A 105 19.90 7.23 19.45
N GLY A 106 20.91 6.99 20.30
CA GLY A 106 22.27 6.64 19.90
C GLY A 106 23.20 7.79 19.50
N GLY A 107 23.81 8.45 20.49
CA GLY A 107 25.10 9.15 20.30
C GLY A 107 26.24 8.13 20.34
N LYS A 108 26.99 8.04 19.26
CA LYS A 108 27.99 7.01 18.99
C LYS A 108 29.37 7.48 19.39
N ILE A 109 29.88 7.04 20.55
CA ILE A 109 31.27 7.26 20.97
C ILE A 109 31.55 6.25 22.11
N PHE A 110 32.70 5.57 22.24
CA PHE A 110 34.08 6.03 22.15
C PHE A 110 35.03 4.81 22.04
N LEU A 111 36.15 5.02 21.31
CA LEU A 111 37.48 4.37 21.34
C LEU A 111 37.62 2.84 21.38
#